data_AF-A0A1V9F2X3-F1
#
_entry.id   AF-A0A1V9F2X3-F1
#
_cell.length_a   1.000
_cell.length_b   1.000
_cell.length_c   1.000
_cell.angle_alpha   90.00
_cell.angle_beta   90.00
_cell.angle_gamma   90.00
#
_symmetry.space_group_name_H-M   'P 1'
#
loop_
_entity.id
_entity.type
_entity.pdbx_description
1 polymer ?
#
loop_
_entity_poly.entity_id
_entity_poly.type
_entity_poly.pdbx_seq_one_letter_code
_entity_poly.pdbx_strand_id
1 'polypeptide(L)'
;MKTINHPGWCCEPLRLTPGETQNLHSVLEDFFQTYTLQDVRETLWQWVTKAVLSSNSHPNDDHERNNNLYLYEKLVALVEAAWIMRQGIGQSTKQESQKPVKPINALAAAVLKIPFTKPPRLIERTTSAPIEVIKEVFDQLTLCDLTEDLLPNWLQVALINTQSPYSNGNGRKVLCEFYELLITYVSKLYIMEKSQQFANPSSLFTDFFQQCPIDYVRRELADFLEAGVGYNGAYPNGFTPWQAWMTYNHVLCLIEASYQLYSNQHMQAVTIRLYSPKKHDFV
;
A
#
# COMPACT_ATOMS: atom_id res chain seq x y z
N MET A 1 -33.79 9.03 5.88
CA MET A 1 -33.01 9.04 4.63
C MET A 1 -33.38 7.76 3.88
N LYS A 2 -34.05 7.85 2.71
CA LYS A 2 -34.42 6.65 1.94
C LYS A 2 -33.14 6.08 1.34
N THR A 3 -32.77 4.85 1.69
CA THR A 3 -31.71 4.12 1.00
C THR A 3 -32.15 3.88 -0.45
N ILE A 4 -31.36 4.37 -1.39
CA ILE A 4 -31.65 4.19 -2.81
C ILE A 4 -31.22 2.77 -3.19
N ASN A 5 -32.08 1.80 -2.94
CA ASN A 5 -31.89 0.40 -3.38
C ASN A 5 -32.38 0.25 -4.82
N HIS A 6 -31.65 0.77 -5.80
CA HIS A 6 -31.88 0.48 -7.22
C HIS A 6 -30.85 -0.54 -7.74
N PRO A 7 -31.23 -1.81 -7.94
CA PRO A 7 -30.29 -2.89 -8.26
C PRO A 7 -29.60 -2.76 -9.65
N GLY A 8 -30.06 -1.85 -10.51
CA GLY A 8 -29.45 -1.60 -11.83
C GLY A 8 -28.46 -0.44 -11.89
N TRP A 9 -28.32 0.37 -10.82
CA TRP A 9 -27.51 1.59 -10.87
C TRP A 9 -26.01 1.36 -10.70
N CYS A 10 -25.59 0.13 -10.42
CA CYS A 10 -24.20 -0.16 -10.08
C CYS A 10 -23.27 -0.25 -11.30
N CYS A 11 -23.81 -0.30 -12.53
CA CYS A 11 -23.01 -0.71 -13.70
C CYS A 11 -23.17 0.14 -14.96
N GLU A 12 -24.05 1.15 -14.99
CA GLU A 12 -24.30 1.96 -16.19
C GLU A 12 -24.19 3.48 -15.92
N PRO A 13 -23.67 4.28 -16.88
CA PRO A 13 -23.66 5.74 -16.77
C PRO A 13 -25.08 6.29 -16.64
N LEU A 14 -25.39 6.96 -15.53
CA LEU A 14 -26.74 7.47 -15.28
C LEU A 14 -27.05 8.79 -15.99
N ARG A 15 -26.02 9.60 -16.27
CA ARG A 15 -26.19 10.98 -16.77
C ARG A 15 -25.76 11.18 -18.21
N LEU A 16 -25.06 10.20 -18.80
CA LEU A 16 -24.62 10.30 -20.18
C LEU A 16 -25.72 9.78 -21.10
N THR A 17 -26.02 10.56 -22.13
CA THR A 17 -26.87 10.14 -23.22
C THR A 17 -26.17 9.06 -24.07
N PRO A 18 -26.91 8.28 -24.87
CA PRO A 18 -26.31 7.31 -25.79
C PRO A 18 -25.30 7.95 -26.76
N GLY A 19 -25.54 9.19 -27.21
CA GLY A 19 -24.63 9.93 -28.07
C GLY A 19 -23.32 10.33 -27.37
N GLU A 20 -23.41 10.78 -26.11
CA GLU A 20 -22.24 11.10 -25.28
C GLU A 20 -21.42 9.86 -24.92
N THR A 21 -22.07 8.72 -24.75
CA THR A 21 -21.40 7.43 -24.52
C THR A 21 -20.56 7.01 -25.73
N GLN A 22 -20.99 7.38 -26.95
CA GLN A 22 -20.25 7.16 -28.19
C GLN A 22 -19.14 8.20 -28.41
N ASN A 23 -19.27 9.39 -27.80
CA ASN A 23 -18.31 10.48 -27.92
C ASN A 23 -17.95 11.08 -26.55
N LEU A 24 -17.20 10.33 -25.74
CA LEU A 24 -16.78 10.78 -24.42
C LEU A 24 -15.93 12.07 -24.48
N HIS A 25 -15.25 12.32 -25.61
CA HIS A 25 -14.46 13.54 -25.80
C HIS A 25 -15.33 14.79 -25.74
N SER A 26 -16.50 14.81 -26.37
CA SER A 26 -17.37 16.00 -26.32
C SER A 26 -17.84 16.31 -24.90
N VAL A 27 -18.01 15.28 -24.07
CA VAL A 27 -18.37 15.44 -22.64
C VAL A 27 -17.21 16.09 -21.87
N LEU A 28 -15.98 15.64 -22.11
CA LEU A 28 -14.80 16.22 -21.47
C LEU A 28 -14.55 17.65 -21.95
N GLU A 29 -14.76 17.92 -23.24
CA GLU A 29 -14.63 19.27 -23.82
C GLU A 29 -15.64 20.23 -23.20
N ASP A 30 -16.92 19.85 -23.15
CA ASP A 30 -18.00 20.63 -22.53
C ASP A 30 -17.72 20.90 -21.04
N PHE A 31 -17.33 19.86 -20.30
CA PHE A 31 -17.01 19.97 -18.88
C PHE A 31 -15.86 20.95 -18.64
N PHE A 32 -14.73 20.79 -19.34
CA PHE A 32 -13.55 21.63 -19.14
C PHE A 32 -13.58 22.96 -19.93
N GLN A 33 -14.63 23.21 -20.72
CA GLN A 33 -14.99 24.54 -21.21
C GLN A 33 -15.74 25.32 -20.13
N THR A 34 -16.53 24.63 -19.32
CA THR A 34 -17.31 25.22 -18.23
C THR A 34 -16.48 25.43 -16.96
N TYR A 35 -15.60 24.49 -16.64
CA TYR A 35 -14.77 24.52 -15.43
C TYR A 35 -13.28 24.37 -15.78
N THR A 36 -12.43 25.28 -15.31
CA THR A 36 -10.99 25.06 -15.44
C THR A 36 -10.54 23.95 -14.49
N LEU A 37 -9.39 23.31 -14.78
CA LEU A 37 -8.82 22.29 -13.87
C LEU A 37 -8.62 22.85 -12.44
N GLN A 38 -8.26 24.14 -12.33
CA GLN A 38 -8.10 24.82 -11.05
C GLN A 38 -9.43 24.96 -10.31
N ASP A 39 -10.50 25.34 -11.00
CA ASP A 39 -11.84 25.49 -10.39
C ASP A 39 -12.36 24.16 -9.84
N VAL A 40 -12.12 23.07 -10.57
CA VAL A 40 -12.54 21.72 -10.12
C VAL A 40 -11.76 21.29 -8.89
N ARG A 41 -10.43 21.51 -8.86
CA ARG A 41 -9.60 21.22 -7.67
C ARG A 41 -10.06 22.01 -6.45
N GLU A 42 -10.29 23.31 -6.60
CA GLU A 42 -10.80 24.18 -5.53
C GLU A 42 -12.17 23.70 -5.04
N THR A 43 -13.07 23.34 -5.96
CA THR A 43 -14.41 22.82 -5.61
C THR A 43 -14.32 21.51 -4.84
N LEU A 44 -13.49 20.56 -5.28
CA LEU A 44 -13.26 19.28 -4.58
C LEU A 44 -12.62 19.50 -3.21
N TRP A 45 -11.69 20.44 -3.10
CA TRP A 45 -11.06 20.82 -1.84
C TRP A 45 -12.06 21.42 -0.85
N GLN A 46 -12.89 22.35 -1.30
CA GLN A 46 -13.96 22.92 -0.48
C GLN A 46 -14.97 21.85 -0.03
N TRP A 47 -15.27 20.89 -0.91
CA TRP A 47 -16.14 19.77 -0.57
C TRP A 47 -15.55 18.88 0.53
N VAL A 48 -14.30 18.40 0.37
CA VAL A 48 -13.67 17.54 1.38
C VAL A 48 -13.43 18.29 2.69
N THR A 49 -13.06 19.58 2.63
CA THR A 49 -12.90 20.43 3.81
C THR A 49 -14.22 20.53 4.58
N LYS A 50 -15.35 20.75 3.90
CA LYS A 50 -16.66 20.75 4.55
C LYS A 50 -17.04 19.38 5.09
N ALA A 51 -16.79 18.30 4.34
CA ALA A 51 -17.09 16.94 4.80
C ALA A 51 -16.31 16.60 6.09
N VAL A 52 -15.01 16.90 6.13
CA VAL A 52 -14.11 16.61 7.25
C VAL A 52 -14.30 17.56 8.44
N LEU A 53 -14.66 18.82 8.21
CA LEU A 53 -14.85 19.83 9.27
C LEU A 53 -16.30 19.98 9.74
N SER A 54 -17.28 19.39 9.05
CA SER A 54 -18.68 19.52 9.46
C SER A 54 -18.91 18.86 10.81
N SER A 55 -19.19 19.69 11.82
CA SER A 55 -19.47 19.31 13.21
C SER A 55 -20.74 18.45 13.39
N ASN A 56 -21.44 18.16 12.29
CA ASN A 56 -22.66 17.36 12.24
C ASN A 56 -22.41 15.91 11.79
N SER A 57 -21.22 15.60 11.27
CA SER A 57 -20.74 14.21 11.24
C SER A 57 -20.54 13.78 12.69
N HIS A 58 -20.96 12.57 13.06
CA HIS A 58 -20.84 12.14 14.45
C HIS A 58 -19.38 12.33 14.88
N PRO A 59 -19.09 13.01 16.00
CA PRO A 59 -17.74 13.44 16.37
C PRO A 59 -16.71 12.31 16.57
N ASN A 60 -17.07 11.06 16.28
CA ASN A 60 -16.29 9.85 16.48
C ASN A 60 -16.08 8.99 15.22
N ASP A 61 -16.54 9.37 14.02
CA ASP A 61 -16.29 8.54 12.83
C ASP A 61 -15.04 8.99 12.06
N ASP A 62 -13.87 8.76 12.66
CA ASP A 62 -12.57 8.97 12.00
C ASP A 62 -12.41 8.13 10.72
N HIS A 63 -13.13 7.01 10.62
CA HIS A 63 -13.13 6.18 9.43
C HIS A 63 -13.89 6.87 8.26
N GLU A 64 -15.02 7.52 8.52
CA GLU A 64 -15.73 8.33 7.53
C GLU A 64 -14.86 9.50 7.04
N ARG A 65 -14.13 10.18 7.94
CA ARG A 65 -13.20 11.27 7.58
C ARG A 65 -12.07 10.78 6.69
N ASN A 66 -11.45 9.65 7.02
CA ASN A 66 -10.40 9.04 6.21
C ASN A 66 -10.92 8.59 4.83
N ASN A 67 -12.12 8.02 4.77
CA ASN A 67 -12.74 7.66 3.50
C ASN A 67 -13.01 8.87 2.62
N ASN A 68 -13.43 10.00 3.21
CA ASN A 68 -13.63 11.25 2.47
C ASN A 68 -12.32 11.80 1.90
N LEU A 69 -11.22 11.74 2.66
CA LEU A 69 -9.89 12.14 2.19
C LEU A 69 -9.40 11.23 1.06
N TYR A 70 -9.51 9.91 1.23
CA TYR A 70 -9.13 8.95 0.21
C TYR A 70 -9.94 9.11 -1.08
N LEU A 71 -11.26 9.32 -0.95
CA LEU A 71 -12.13 9.59 -2.10
C LEU A 71 -11.74 10.89 -2.81
N TYR A 72 -11.43 11.94 -2.06
CA TYR A 72 -10.92 13.20 -2.61
C TYR A 72 -9.66 12.97 -3.46
N GLU A 73 -8.67 12.24 -2.96
CA GLU A 73 -7.46 11.92 -3.72
C GLU A 73 -7.77 11.22 -5.05
N LYS A 74 -8.70 10.25 -5.02
CA LYS A 74 -9.10 9.51 -6.24
C LYS A 74 -9.88 10.38 -7.22
N LEU A 75 -10.72 11.28 -6.73
CA LEU A 75 -11.45 12.22 -7.58
C LEU A 75 -10.51 13.21 -8.26
N VAL A 76 -9.54 13.76 -7.53
CA VAL A 76 -8.52 14.66 -8.11
C VAL A 76 -7.73 13.94 -9.20
N ALA A 77 -7.20 12.75 -8.91
CA ALA A 77 -6.46 11.96 -9.89
C ALA A 77 -7.29 11.62 -11.14
N LEU A 78 -8.58 11.30 -10.97
CA LEU A 78 -9.50 11.02 -12.07
C LEU A 78 -9.72 12.27 -12.96
N VAL A 79 -9.95 13.43 -12.35
CA VAL A 79 -10.14 14.69 -13.09
C VAL A 79 -8.88 15.08 -13.85
N GLU A 80 -7.70 14.93 -13.24
CA GLU A 80 -6.43 15.20 -13.90
C GLU A 80 -6.18 14.27 -15.08
N ALA A 81 -6.46 12.98 -14.92
CA ALA A 81 -6.39 12.02 -16.02
C ALA A 81 -7.33 12.41 -17.17
N ALA A 82 -8.58 12.81 -16.86
CA ALA A 82 -9.54 13.27 -17.86
C ALA A 82 -9.06 14.54 -18.59
N TRP A 83 -8.41 15.46 -17.88
CA TRP A 83 -7.84 16.67 -18.49
C TRP A 83 -6.67 16.33 -19.44
N ILE A 84 -5.80 15.39 -19.07
CA ILE A 84 -4.72 14.91 -19.96
C ILE A 84 -5.30 14.23 -21.20
N MET A 85 -6.33 13.40 -21.04
CA MET A 85 -7.01 12.72 -22.15
C MET A 85 -7.59 13.72 -23.16
N ARG A 86 -8.19 14.81 -22.68
CA ARG A 86 -8.66 15.91 -23.53
C ARG A 86 -7.53 16.50 -24.38
N GLN A 87 -6.35 16.73 -23.81
CA GLN A 87 -5.23 17.32 -24.55
C GLN A 87 -4.60 16.38 -25.58
N GLY A 88 -4.53 15.08 -25.29
CA GLY A 88 -3.87 14.10 -26.16
C GLY A 88 -4.57 13.86 -27.49
N ILE A 89 -5.85 14.19 -27.62
CA ILE A 89 -6.66 13.89 -28.81
C ILE A 89 -6.47 14.96 -29.92
N GLY A 90 -5.97 16.15 -29.58
CA GLY A 90 -5.74 17.24 -30.54
C GLY A 90 -4.42 17.20 -31.31
N GLN A 91 -3.46 16.32 -30.95
CA GLN A 91 -2.11 16.34 -31.53
C GLN A 91 -1.83 15.27 -32.60
N SER A 92 -2.73 14.31 -32.84
CA SER A 92 -2.52 13.26 -33.86
C SER A 92 -2.96 13.63 -35.28
N THR A 93 -3.32 14.90 -35.55
CA THR A 93 -3.77 15.33 -36.89
C THR A 93 -3.11 16.62 -37.37
N LYS A 94 -1.77 16.65 -37.43
CA LYS A 94 -1.05 17.55 -38.35
C LYS A 94 -0.34 16.70 -39.41
N GLN A 95 -0.87 16.80 -40.63
CA GLN A 95 -0.43 16.15 -41.84
C GLN A 95 1.03 16.49 -42.17
N GLU A 96 1.86 15.47 -42.35
CA GLU A 96 3.07 15.53 -43.16
C GLU A 96 2.74 14.98 -44.56
N SER A 97 3.27 15.64 -45.58
CA SER A 97 2.88 15.56 -46.99
C SER A 97 2.79 14.14 -47.59
N GLN A 98 1.75 14.01 -48.40
CA GLN A 98 1.39 12.94 -49.33
C GLN A 98 2.57 12.15 -49.94
N LYS A 99 2.65 10.86 -49.60
CA LYS A 99 3.04 9.79 -50.52
C LYS A 99 1.96 8.69 -50.50
N PRO A 100 1.64 8.07 -51.65
CA PRO A 100 0.60 7.06 -51.72
C PRO A 100 1.10 5.77 -51.08
N VAL A 101 0.65 5.50 -49.85
CA VAL A 101 0.93 4.25 -49.14
C VAL A 101 -0.32 3.38 -49.14
N LYS A 102 -0.09 2.10 -49.47
CA LYS A 102 -1.00 0.96 -49.57
C LYS A 102 -2.02 0.87 -48.42
N PRO A 103 -3.17 0.23 -48.64
CA PRO A 103 -4.26 0.18 -47.66
C PRO A 103 -3.83 -0.55 -46.38
N ILE A 104 -3.62 0.22 -45.31
CA ILE A 104 -3.44 -0.27 -43.94
C ILE A 104 -4.84 -0.45 -43.33
N ASN A 105 -5.59 -1.41 -43.87
CA ASN A 105 -6.83 -1.88 -43.25
C ASN A 105 -6.54 -3.22 -42.57
N ALA A 106 -5.90 -3.20 -41.39
CA ALA A 106 -5.81 -4.38 -40.52
C ALA A 106 -5.39 -4.09 -39.07
N LEU A 107 -4.70 -2.98 -38.76
CA LEU A 107 -4.12 -2.78 -37.42
C LEU A 107 -4.93 -1.91 -36.45
N ALA A 108 -6.01 -1.25 -36.89
CA ALA A 108 -6.78 -0.32 -36.05
C ALA A 108 -7.85 -1.01 -35.17
N ALA A 109 -8.08 -2.32 -35.31
CA ALA A 109 -9.14 -3.04 -34.60
C ALA A 109 -8.66 -3.81 -33.36
N ALA A 110 -7.36 -3.76 -33.03
CA ALA A 110 -6.82 -4.35 -31.80
C ALA A 110 -6.61 -3.25 -30.75
N VAL A 111 -7.68 -2.56 -30.36
CA VAL A 111 -7.73 -1.96 -29.02
C VAL A 111 -7.69 -3.15 -28.06
N LEU A 112 -6.47 -3.53 -27.66
CA LEU A 112 -6.22 -4.55 -26.65
C LEU A 112 -7.11 -4.19 -25.46
N LYS A 113 -8.13 -5.00 -25.21
CA LYS A 113 -8.89 -4.99 -23.96
C LYS A 113 -7.90 -5.35 -22.87
N ILE A 114 -7.15 -4.37 -22.37
CA ILE A 114 -6.29 -4.56 -21.22
C ILE A 114 -7.27 -4.84 -20.07
N PRO A 115 -7.30 -6.07 -19.54
CA PRO A 115 -8.19 -6.36 -18.41
C PRO A 115 -7.81 -5.41 -17.27
N PHE A 116 -8.81 -4.95 -16.52
CA PHE A 116 -8.59 -4.15 -15.33
C PHE A 116 -7.80 -4.99 -14.31
N THR A 117 -6.48 -4.86 -14.31
CA THR A 117 -5.59 -5.52 -13.35
C THR A 117 -5.20 -4.54 -12.27
N LYS A 118 -5.59 -4.84 -11.03
CA LYS A 118 -5.12 -4.10 -9.86
C LYS A 118 -3.61 -4.31 -9.72
N PRO A 119 -2.80 -3.26 -9.48
CA PRO A 119 -1.39 -3.44 -9.17
C PRO A 119 -1.19 -4.39 -7.99
N PRO A 120 -0.15 -5.25 -8.01
CA PRO A 120 0.11 -6.15 -6.91
C PRO A 120 0.47 -5.36 -5.64
N ARG A 121 0.00 -5.85 -4.49
CA ARG A 121 0.36 -5.27 -3.19
C ARG A 121 1.81 -5.60 -2.84
N LEU A 122 2.44 -4.78 -1.99
CA LEU A 122 3.80 -5.04 -1.50
C LEU A 122 3.96 -6.45 -0.91
N ILE A 123 2.99 -6.87 -0.10
CA ILE A 123 3.00 -8.20 0.53
C ILE A 123 3.02 -9.35 -0.49
N GLU A 124 2.35 -9.19 -1.64
CA GLU A 124 2.30 -10.18 -2.73
C GLU A 124 3.64 -10.28 -3.47
N ARG A 125 4.47 -9.22 -3.40
CA ARG A 125 5.80 -9.17 -4.02
C ARG A 125 6.91 -9.69 -3.11
N THR A 126 6.65 -9.94 -1.82
CA THR A 126 7.67 -10.40 -0.87
C THR A 126 8.35 -11.71 -1.29
N THR A 127 7.61 -12.59 -1.97
CA THR A 127 8.14 -13.89 -2.45
C THR A 127 8.98 -13.75 -3.72
N SER A 128 8.62 -12.83 -4.63
CA SER A 128 9.27 -12.70 -5.94
C SER A 128 10.37 -11.64 -5.98
N ALA A 129 10.28 -10.60 -5.15
CA ALA A 129 11.16 -9.44 -5.15
C ALA A 129 11.36 -8.89 -3.71
N PRO A 130 11.87 -9.70 -2.77
CA PRO A 130 11.97 -9.31 -1.35
C PRO A 130 12.85 -8.07 -1.11
N ILE A 131 13.97 -7.94 -1.84
CA ILE A 131 14.89 -6.80 -1.67
C ILE A 131 14.20 -5.51 -2.11
N GLU A 132 13.49 -5.54 -3.22
CA GLU A 132 12.73 -4.41 -3.77
C GLU A 132 11.61 -4.00 -2.82
N VAL A 133 10.92 -4.97 -2.18
CA VAL A 133 9.90 -4.67 -1.18
C VAL A 133 10.51 -3.96 0.04
N ILE A 134 11.66 -4.40 0.55
CA ILE A 134 12.33 -3.75 1.68
C ILE A 134 12.69 -2.30 1.33
N LYS A 135 13.27 -2.07 0.14
CA LYS A 135 13.59 -0.72 -0.35
C LYS A 135 12.36 0.16 -0.43
N GLU A 136 11.31 -0.33 -1.08
CA GLU A 136 10.09 0.43 -1.30
C GLU A 136 9.37 0.77 0.02
N VAL A 137 9.41 -0.11 1.03
CA VAL A 137 8.91 0.22 2.37
C VAL A 137 9.71 1.37 2.98
N PHE A 138 11.04 1.34 2.93
CA PHE A 138 11.87 2.41 3.49
C PHE A 138 11.88 3.71 2.65
N ASP A 139 11.44 3.67 1.40
CA ASP A 139 11.18 4.86 0.59
C ASP A 139 9.83 5.52 0.94
N GLN A 140 8.83 4.73 1.37
CA GLN A 140 7.51 5.21 1.79
C GLN A 140 7.46 5.63 3.26
N LEU A 141 8.29 5.02 4.09
CA LEU A 141 8.30 5.22 5.53
C LEU A 141 9.74 5.36 6.03
N THR A 142 10.07 6.54 6.58
CA THR A 142 11.42 6.77 7.10
C THR A 142 11.65 5.94 8.37
N LEU A 143 12.91 5.57 8.61
CA LEU A 143 13.25 4.84 9.85
C LEU A 143 12.87 5.67 11.09
N CYS A 144 13.10 6.98 11.06
CA CYS A 144 12.79 7.90 12.15
C CYS A 144 11.30 7.85 12.50
N ASP A 145 10.42 8.02 11.50
CA ASP A 145 8.96 7.96 11.71
C ASP A 145 8.55 6.60 12.29
N LEU A 146 9.15 5.52 11.79
CA LEU A 146 8.82 4.18 12.26
C LEU A 146 9.27 3.94 13.72
N THR A 147 10.48 4.34 14.10
CA THR A 147 11.09 4.00 15.39
C THR A 147 10.85 5.02 16.50
N GLU A 148 10.63 6.29 16.16
CA GLU A 148 10.46 7.38 17.13
C GLU A 148 9.00 7.80 17.31
N ASP A 149 8.13 7.53 16.32
CA ASP A 149 6.72 7.91 16.36
C ASP A 149 5.81 6.68 16.33
N LEU A 150 5.76 5.97 15.21
CA LEU A 150 4.72 4.97 14.95
C LEU A 150 4.78 3.76 15.89
N LEU A 151 5.93 3.08 15.98
CA LEU A 151 6.07 1.89 16.83
C LEU A 151 5.91 2.21 18.33
N PRO A 152 6.53 3.26 18.90
CA PRO A 152 6.32 3.63 20.30
C PRO A 152 4.85 3.95 20.63
N ASN A 153 4.18 4.72 19.77
CA ASN A 153 2.77 5.06 19.98
C ASN A 153 1.86 3.84 19.85
N TRP A 154 2.15 2.93 18.90
CA TRP A 154 1.44 1.66 18.78
C TRP A 154 1.61 0.79 20.03
N LEU A 155 2.84 0.67 20.55
CA LEU A 155 3.14 -0.04 21.80
C LEU A 155 2.34 0.55 22.97
N GLN A 156 2.34 1.88 23.10
CA GLN A 156 1.61 2.55 24.17
C GLN A 156 0.11 2.23 24.11
N VAL A 157 -0.51 2.29 22.92
CA VAL A 157 -1.91 1.91 22.70
C VAL A 157 -2.17 0.46 23.11
N ALA A 158 -1.33 -0.47 22.66
CA ALA A 158 -1.51 -1.88 22.96
C ALA A 158 -1.42 -2.20 24.46
N LEU A 159 -0.55 -1.49 25.20
CA LEU A 159 -0.38 -1.64 26.65
C LEU A 159 -1.54 -1.04 27.47
N ILE A 160 -2.13 0.08 27.02
CA ILE A 160 -3.27 0.70 27.71
C ILE A 160 -4.61 0.07 27.34
N ASN A 161 -4.69 -0.63 26.20
CA ASN A 161 -5.90 -1.33 25.78
C ASN A 161 -6.18 -2.52 26.70
N THR A 162 -7.15 -2.35 27.62
CA THR A 162 -7.54 -3.39 28.59
C THR A 162 -8.32 -4.56 27.96
N GLN A 163 -8.73 -4.44 26.70
CA GLN A 163 -9.38 -5.51 25.94
C GLN A 163 -8.40 -6.23 24.99
N SER A 164 -7.12 -5.85 24.98
CA SER A 164 -6.13 -6.48 24.11
C SER A 164 -5.75 -7.89 24.60
N PRO A 165 -5.16 -8.71 23.70
CA PRO A 165 -4.50 -9.97 24.08
C PRO A 165 -3.44 -9.79 25.18
N TYR A 166 -2.91 -8.57 25.34
CA TYR A 166 -1.88 -8.19 26.29
C TYR A 166 -2.42 -7.60 27.60
N SER A 167 -3.73 -7.68 27.85
CA SER A 167 -4.37 -7.10 29.04
C SER A 167 -3.86 -7.70 30.36
N ASN A 168 -3.37 -8.95 30.35
CA ASN A 168 -2.79 -9.60 31.53
C ASN A 168 -1.28 -9.25 31.70
N GLY A 169 -0.78 -9.33 32.93
CA GLY A 169 0.60 -8.90 33.25
C GLY A 169 1.69 -9.65 32.49
N ASN A 170 1.47 -10.93 32.15
CA ASN A 170 2.42 -11.71 31.37
C ASN A 170 2.44 -11.27 29.89
N GLY A 171 1.27 -11.02 29.30
CA GLY A 171 1.12 -10.55 27.93
C GLY A 171 1.82 -9.22 27.69
N ARG A 172 1.71 -8.26 28.62
CA ARG A 172 2.46 -6.98 28.53
C ARG A 172 3.97 -7.19 28.46
N LYS A 173 4.50 -8.12 29.27
CA LYS A 173 5.93 -8.43 29.28
C LYS A 173 6.36 -9.04 27.94
N VAL A 174 5.59 -10.00 27.43
CA VAL A 174 5.83 -10.62 26.12
C VAL A 174 5.83 -9.58 25.00
N LEU A 175 4.85 -8.67 24.99
CA LEU A 175 4.78 -7.59 23.99
C LEU A 175 6.00 -6.67 24.06
N CYS A 176 6.43 -6.25 25.25
CA CYS A 176 7.62 -5.41 25.40
C CYS A 176 8.89 -6.13 24.92
N GLU A 177 9.07 -7.42 25.27
CA GLU A 177 10.21 -8.20 24.80
C GLU A 177 10.20 -8.37 23.27
N PHE A 178 9.03 -8.66 22.68
CA PHE A 178 8.87 -8.73 21.23
C PHE A 178 9.15 -7.38 20.55
N TYR A 179 8.67 -6.28 21.12
CA TYR A 179 8.89 -4.92 20.63
C TYR A 179 10.39 -4.57 20.56
N GLU A 180 11.14 -4.85 21.62
CA GLU A 180 12.60 -4.58 21.67
C GLU A 180 13.37 -5.38 20.60
N LEU A 181 12.97 -6.63 20.38
CA LEU A 181 13.53 -7.45 19.31
C LEU A 181 13.16 -6.88 17.92
N LEU A 182 11.90 -6.49 17.74
CA LEU A 182 11.39 -5.96 16.48
C LEU A 182 12.06 -4.65 16.09
N ILE A 183 12.16 -3.68 17.01
CA ILE A 183 12.78 -2.37 16.72
C ILE A 183 14.27 -2.50 16.42
N THR A 184 14.98 -3.35 17.17
CA THR A 184 16.39 -3.67 16.91
C THR A 184 16.56 -4.29 15.53
N TYR A 185 15.69 -5.23 15.18
CA TYR A 185 15.72 -5.90 13.89
C TYR A 185 15.48 -4.94 12.71
N VAL A 186 14.40 -4.14 12.77
CA VAL A 186 14.06 -3.15 11.75
C VAL A 186 15.19 -2.15 11.55
N SER A 187 15.82 -1.68 12.64
CA SER A 187 16.95 -0.76 12.59
C SER A 187 18.16 -1.37 11.86
N LYS A 188 18.50 -2.62 12.18
CA LYS A 188 19.60 -3.34 11.49
C LYS A 188 19.26 -3.61 10.02
N LEU A 189 18.01 -3.93 9.72
CA LEU A 189 17.52 -4.14 8.35
C LEU A 189 17.67 -2.87 7.50
N TYR A 190 17.34 -1.70 8.07
CA TYR A 190 17.53 -0.40 7.41
C TYR A 190 19.01 -0.11 7.13
N ILE A 191 19.91 -0.32 8.09
CA ILE A 191 21.36 -0.12 7.90
C ILE A 191 21.88 -1.04 6.78
N MET A 192 21.40 -2.29 6.75
CA MET A 192 21.76 -3.25 5.71
C MET A 192 21.25 -2.81 4.32
N GLU A 193 20.04 -2.24 4.24
CA GLU A 193 19.49 -1.67 3.01
C GLU A 193 20.36 -0.51 2.51
N LYS A 194 20.65 0.47 3.37
CA LYS A 194 21.44 1.66 3.00
C LYS A 194 22.88 1.33 2.62
N SER A 195 23.47 0.31 3.24
CA SER A 195 24.81 -0.18 2.89
C SER A 195 24.83 -1.09 1.66
N GLN A 196 23.66 -1.43 1.10
CA GLN A 196 23.50 -2.38 -0.01
C GLN A 196 24.11 -3.77 0.28
N GLN A 197 24.21 -4.15 1.56
CA GLN A 197 24.89 -5.37 2.01
C GLN A 197 23.98 -6.61 2.04
N PHE A 198 23.10 -6.77 1.04
CA PHE A 198 22.29 -7.99 0.90
C PHE A 198 23.09 -9.20 0.38
N ALA A 199 24.40 -9.06 0.17
CA ALA A 199 25.27 -10.15 -0.27
C ALA A 199 25.55 -11.18 0.84
N ASN A 200 25.53 -10.78 2.13
CA ASN A 200 25.68 -11.70 3.25
C ASN A 200 24.82 -11.30 4.47
N PRO A 201 23.49 -11.32 4.36
CA PRO A 201 22.58 -10.94 5.43
C PRO A 201 22.38 -12.06 6.47
N SER A 202 23.16 -13.15 6.36
CA SER A 202 22.88 -14.42 7.03
C SER A 202 22.86 -14.30 8.54
N SER A 203 23.79 -13.57 9.17
CA SER A 203 23.81 -13.43 10.63
C SER A 203 22.59 -12.67 11.15
N LEU A 204 22.23 -11.53 10.54
CA LEU A 204 21.09 -10.73 10.97
C LEU A 204 19.78 -11.54 10.95
N PHE A 205 19.51 -12.20 9.83
CA PHE A 205 18.28 -12.97 9.67
C PHE A 205 18.27 -14.25 10.51
N THR A 206 19.42 -14.93 10.60
CA THR A 206 19.55 -16.14 11.41
C THR A 206 19.32 -15.85 12.88
N ASP A 207 19.98 -14.81 13.42
CA ASP A 207 19.85 -14.44 14.82
C ASP A 207 18.38 -14.15 15.18
N PHE A 208 17.68 -13.37 14.34
CA PHE A 208 16.28 -13.01 14.58
C PHE A 208 15.32 -14.19 14.42
N PHE A 209 15.37 -14.94 13.31
CA PHE A 209 14.41 -16.02 13.04
C PHE A 209 14.68 -17.30 13.84
N GLN A 210 15.88 -17.48 14.41
CA GLN A 210 16.13 -18.52 15.41
C GLN A 210 15.53 -18.17 16.78
N GLN A 211 15.57 -16.88 17.16
CA GLN A 211 14.98 -16.42 18.42
C GLN A 211 13.46 -16.30 18.32
N CYS A 212 12.95 -15.84 17.18
CA CYS A 212 11.53 -15.61 16.91
C CYS A 212 11.12 -16.30 15.60
N PRO A 213 10.62 -17.54 15.67
CA PRO A 213 10.12 -18.25 14.49
C PRO A 213 9.06 -17.43 13.75
N ILE A 214 9.00 -17.52 12.43
CA ILE A 214 8.10 -16.69 11.60
C ILE A 214 6.63 -16.80 12.03
N ASP A 215 6.16 -17.97 12.45
CA ASP A 215 4.77 -18.17 12.90
C ASP A 215 4.50 -17.52 14.27
N TYR A 216 5.54 -17.34 15.09
CA TYR A 216 5.43 -16.53 16.30
C TYR A 216 5.33 -15.04 15.92
N VAL A 217 6.24 -14.55 15.07
CA VAL A 217 6.26 -13.13 14.65
C VAL A 217 4.94 -12.72 13.99
N ARG A 218 4.37 -13.56 13.10
CA ARG A 218 3.08 -13.30 12.46
C ARG A 218 1.93 -13.17 13.46
N ARG A 219 1.89 -14.05 14.46
CA ARG A 219 0.86 -14.02 15.51
C ARG A 219 1.01 -12.79 16.39
N GLU A 220 2.22 -12.49 16.85
CA GLU A 220 2.47 -11.29 17.65
C GLU A 220 2.15 -10.01 16.88
N LEU A 221 2.49 -9.90 15.59
CA LEU A 221 2.10 -8.73 14.79
C LEU A 221 0.58 -8.61 14.62
N ALA A 222 -0.13 -9.74 14.49
CA ALA A 222 -1.59 -9.73 14.38
C ALA A 222 -2.25 -9.32 15.71
N ASP A 223 -1.79 -9.86 16.83
CA ASP A 223 -2.26 -9.50 18.18
C ASP A 223 -1.95 -8.02 18.48
N PHE A 224 -0.78 -7.54 18.05
CA PHE A 224 -0.40 -6.13 18.17
C PHE A 224 -1.32 -5.23 17.32
N LEU A 225 -1.70 -5.66 16.11
CA LEU A 225 -2.65 -4.94 15.26
C LEU A 225 -4.03 -4.88 15.89
N GLU A 226 -4.53 -6.01 16.40
CA GLU A 226 -5.82 -6.08 17.10
C GLU A 226 -5.82 -5.15 18.32
N ALA A 227 -4.74 -5.16 19.11
CA ALA A 227 -4.59 -4.26 20.24
C ALA A 227 -4.58 -2.77 19.83
N GLY A 228 -3.95 -2.45 18.70
CA GLY A 228 -3.86 -1.11 18.14
C GLY A 228 -5.19 -0.60 17.59
N VAL A 229 -5.88 -1.38 16.75
CA VAL A 229 -7.12 -0.98 16.06
C VAL A 229 -8.35 -1.12 16.96
N GLY A 230 -8.37 -2.11 17.86
CA GLY A 230 -9.48 -2.39 18.76
C GLY A 230 -9.54 -1.48 19.99
N TYR A 231 -8.63 -0.52 20.12
CA TYR A 231 -8.64 0.43 21.23
C TYR A 231 -9.70 1.52 21.01
N ASN A 232 -10.70 1.55 21.90
CA ASN A 232 -11.83 2.49 21.85
C ASN A 232 -11.60 3.78 22.66
N GLY A 233 -10.39 3.98 23.20
CA GLY A 233 -10.05 5.16 24.00
C GLY A 233 -9.39 6.27 23.19
N ALA A 234 -8.91 7.30 23.89
CA ALA A 234 -8.15 8.39 23.26
C ALA A 234 -6.74 7.89 22.93
N TYR A 235 -6.37 7.96 21.65
CA TYR A 235 -5.05 7.56 21.18
C TYR A 235 -3.99 8.61 21.60
N PRO A 236 -2.83 8.17 22.10
CA PRO A 236 -1.77 9.08 22.52
C PRO A 236 -1.14 9.78 21.30
N ASN A 237 -0.68 11.03 21.50
CA ASN A 237 0.15 11.77 20.54
C ASN A 237 -0.44 11.93 19.12
N GLY A 238 -1.76 11.84 18.98
CA GLY A 238 -2.41 11.91 17.65
C GLY A 238 -2.25 10.65 16.82
N PHE A 239 -1.80 9.54 17.43
CA PHE A 239 -1.81 8.22 16.81
C PHE A 239 -3.26 7.81 16.46
N THR A 240 -3.46 6.94 15.49
CA THR A 240 -4.79 6.57 15.00
C THR A 240 -4.87 5.09 14.68
N PRO A 241 -6.09 4.49 14.63
CA PRO A 241 -6.25 3.12 14.16
C PRO A 241 -5.68 2.91 12.75
N TRP A 242 -5.75 3.93 11.89
CA TRP A 242 -5.19 3.87 10.54
C TRP A 242 -3.67 3.80 10.55
N GLN A 243 -2.99 4.58 11.41
CA GLN A 243 -1.54 4.47 11.58
C GLN A 243 -1.16 3.08 12.10
N ALA A 244 -1.88 2.50 13.06
CA ALA A 244 -1.63 1.12 13.51
C ALA A 244 -1.71 0.10 12.35
N TRP A 245 -2.75 0.20 11.52
CA TRP A 245 -2.90 -0.65 10.34
C TRP A 245 -1.79 -0.43 9.29
N MET A 246 -1.43 0.82 9.01
CA MET A 246 -0.38 1.16 8.07
C MET A 246 0.98 0.64 8.55
N THR A 247 1.34 0.90 9.81
CA THR A 247 2.57 0.41 10.45
C THR A 247 2.63 -1.11 10.42
N TYR A 248 1.54 -1.81 10.75
CA TYR A 248 1.45 -3.26 10.63
C TYR A 248 1.77 -3.75 9.21
N ASN A 249 1.18 -3.15 8.17
CA ASN A 249 1.42 -3.60 6.80
C ASN A 249 2.88 -3.41 6.37
N HIS A 250 3.50 -2.28 6.71
CA HIS A 250 4.91 -2.05 6.39
C HIS A 250 5.82 -3.01 7.14
N VAL A 251 5.63 -3.16 8.45
CA VAL A 251 6.42 -4.09 9.28
C VAL A 251 6.24 -5.52 8.80
N LEU A 252 5.02 -5.95 8.50
CA LEU A 252 4.76 -7.29 7.96
C LEU A 252 5.48 -7.50 6.62
N CYS A 253 5.46 -6.51 5.72
CA CYS A 253 6.20 -6.60 4.45
C CYS A 253 7.71 -6.74 4.68
N LEU A 254 8.29 -6.00 5.64
CA LEU A 254 9.70 -6.11 6.01
C LEU A 254 10.04 -7.51 6.56
N ILE A 255 9.22 -8.03 7.48
CA ILE A 255 9.40 -9.37 8.07
C ILE A 255 9.30 -10.46 7.00
N GLU A 256 8.26 -10.42 6.17
CA GLU A 256 8.01 -11.44 5.15
C GLU A 256 9.09 -11.43 4.07
N ALA A 257 9.45 -10.25 3.54
CA ALA A 257 10.54 -10.14 2.59
C ALA A 257 11.86 -10.66 3.16
N SER A 258 12.16 -10.34 4.41
CA SER A 258 13.38 -10.81 5.07
C SER A 258 13.37 -12.31 5.35
N TYR A 259 12.21 -12.88 5.70
CA TYR A 259 12.05 -14.32 5.86
C TYR A 259 12.23 -15.09 4.55
N GLN A 260 11.81 -14.51 3.42
CA GLN A 260 12.07 -15.08 2.10
C GLN A 260 13.57 -15.09 1.78
N LEU A 261 14.29 -14.02 2.12
CA LEU A 261 15.75 -13.99 1.97
C LEU A 261 16.43 -15.04 2.85
N TYR A 262 16.02 -15.16 4.11
CA TYR A 262 16.49 -16.20 5.03
C TYR A 262 16.26 -17.61 4.50
N SER A 263 15.04 -17.90 4.06
CA SER A 263 14.64 -19.23 3.56
C SER A 263 15.44 -19.64 2.33
N ASN A 264 15.64 -18.70 1.38
CA ASN A 264 16.42 -18.94 0.17
C ASN A 264 17.88 -19.30 0.47
N GLN A 265 18.49 -18.65 1.47
CA GLN A 265 19.87 -18.96 1.89
C GLN A 265 19.98 -20.37 2.50
N HIS A 266 19.03 -20.75 3.34
CA HIS A 266 19.00 -22.08 3.94
C HIS A 266 18.83 -23.18 2.88
N MET A 267 17.95 -22.96 1.89
CA MET A 267 17.77 -23.93 0.79
C MET A 267 19.02 -24.09 -0.07
N GLN A 268 19.75 -23.00 -0.35
CA GLN A 268 21.02 -23.05 -1.08
C GLN A 268 22.09 -23.82 -0.29
N ALA A 269 22.22 -23.58 1.02
CA ALA A 269 23.19 -24.25 1.87
C ALA A 269 22.96 -25.78 1.94
N VAL A 270 21.69 -26.22 2.02
CA VAL A 270 21.33 -27.65 2.00
C VAL A 270 21.65 -28.27 0.65
N THR A 271 21.33 -27.58 -0.44
CA THR A 271 21.61 -28.04 -1.81
C THR A 271 23.12 -28.26 -2.02
N ILE A 272 23.96 -27.31 -1.61
CA ILE A 272 25.42 -27.43 -1.73
C ILE A 272 25.97 -28.62 -0.93
N ARG A 273 25.42 -28.90 0.26
CA ARG A 273 25.84 -30.05 1.10
C ARG A 273 25.47 -31.40 0.46
N LEU A 274 24.33 -31.49 -0.21
CA LEU A 274 23.87 -32.72 -0.87
C LEU A 274 24.64 -33.04 -2.16
N TYR A 275 25.09 -32.01 -2.89
CA TYR A 275 25.76 -32.18 -4.19
C TYR A 275 27.28 -32.00 -4.16
N SER A 276 27.88 -31.73 -3.00
CA SER A 276 29.34 -31.70 -2.86
C SER A 276 29.88 -33.13 -3.01
N PRO A 277 30.66 -33.44 -4.08
CA PRO A 277 31.19 -34.78 -4.29
C PRO A 277 32.04 -35.15 -3.07
N LYS A 278 31.72 -36.28 -2.43
CA LYS A 278 32.58 -36.86 -1.39
C LYS A 278 33.96 -37.01 -2.03
N LYS A 279 34.93 -36.22 -1.59
CA LYS A 279 36.33 -36.43 -1.98
C LYS A 279 36.64 -37.87 -1.60
N HIS A 280 36.76 -38.74 -2.60
CA HIS A 280 37.31 -40.06 -2.39
C HIS A 280 38.77 -39.80 -2.05
N ASP A 281 39.10 -39.94 -0.77
CA ASP A 281 40.47 -40.01 -0.31
C ASP A 281 41.08 -41.28 -0.95
N PHE A 282 41.75 -41.09 -2.08
CA PHE A 282 42.61 -42.12 -2.66
C PHE A 282 43.85 -42.20 -1.78
N VAL A 283 43.87 -43.25 -0.96
CA VAL A 283 45.04 -43.75 -0.22
C VAL A 283 45.92 -44.56 -1.15
#